data_AF-A0A293MU83-F1
#
_entry.id   AF-A0A293MU83-F1
#
_cell.length_a   1.000
_cell.length_b   1.000
_cell.length_c   1.000
_cell.angle_alpha   90.00
_cell.angle_beta   90.00
_cell.angle_gamma   90.00
#
_symmetry.space_group_name_H-M   'P 1'
#
loop_
_entity.id
_entity.type
_entity.pdbx_description
1 polymer ?
#
loop_
_entity_poly.entity_id
_entity_poly.type
_entity_poly.pdbx_seq_one_letter_code
_entity_poly.pdbx_strand_id
1 'polypeptide(L)'
;MYAAVSYLQVASQIPCWDAGMGRTTAPLYCAFRNGLCYGYNPGRVGDVDLVREPHVSKLISQTLARMHSVTLCCEGPNAQPSLFLTMHKYLHKYLSLMPTEFADIKKNARFLECIPSKSELEWEVQLLEDHLSVLGSPVVFCHNDLLLKNFTYQEKEDKVIFIDFEYANNNYQALD
;
A
#
# COMPACT_ATOMS: atom_id res chain seq x y z
N MET A 1 -33.11 2.05 17.97
CA MET A 1 -33.48 3.27 18.71
C MET A 1 -33.00 3.10 20.14
N TYR A 2 -32.25 4.09 20.64
CA TYR A 2 -31.58 4.22 21.96
C TYR A 2 -30.39 3.28 22.27
N ALA A 3 -29.27 3.73 22.82
CA ALA A 3 -28.73 5.08 23.05
C ALA A 3 -27.24 5.01 23.50
N ALA A 4 -26.51 6.08 23.16
CA ALA A 4 -25.37 6.77 23.82
C ALA A 4 -24.76 6.15 25.11
N VAL A 5 -23.45 6.28 25.40
CA VAL A 5 -22.78 7.55 25.75
C VAL A 5 -21.23 7.42 25.64
N SER A 6 -20.61 8.54 25.25
CA SER A 6 -19.22 8.99 25.45
C SER A 6 -18.07 8.24 24.77
N TYR A 7 -17.68 8.68 23.56
CA TYR A 7 -16.41 9.39 23.29
C TYR A 7 -16.47 9.87 21.82
N LEU A 8 -17.32 10.88 21.57
CA LEU A 8 -17.26 11.68 20.34
C LEU A 8 -16.02 12.56 20.44
N GLN A 9 -14.86 12.03 20.05
CA GLN A 9 -13.66 12.81 19.83
C GLN A 9 -13.53 13.03 18.32
N VAL A 10 -14.13 14.15 17.89
CA VAL A 10 -13.82 14.98 16.72
C VAL A 10 -13.48 14.24 15.41
N ALA A 11 -14.38 14.39 14.44
CA ALA A 11 -14.13 14.22 13.01
C ALA A 11 -13.03 15.18 12.54
N SER A 12 -11.77 14.83 12.75
CA SER A 12 -10.64 15.52 12.17
C SER A 12 -9.82 14.52 11.37
N GLN A 13 -9.81 14.73 10.04
CA GLN A 13 -9.02 14.05 9.03
C GLN A 13 -9.66 12.78 8.43
N ILE A 14 -10.68 13.00 7.60
CA ILE A 14 -10.78 12.17 6.38
C ILE A 14 -9.43 12.35 5.65
N PRO A 15 -8.69 11.27 5.34
CA PRO A 15 -7.39 11.38 4.69
C PRO A 15 -7.49 12.21 3.40
N CYS A 16 -6.51 13.07 3.12
CA CYS A 16 -6.57 13.99 1.97
C CYS A 16 -6.71 13.27 0.61
N TRP A 17 -6.43 11.97 0.55
CA TRP A 17 -6.64 11.14 -0.64
C TRP A 17 -8.11 10.86 -0.97
N ASP A 18 -9.03 10.84 0.01
CA ASP A 18 -10.44 10.48 -0.25
C ASP A 18 -11.16 11.56 -1.09
N ALA A 19 -10.76 12.82 -0.92
CA ALA A 19 -11.30 13.95 -1.66
C ALA A 19 -10.96 13.93 -3.16
N GLY A 20 -9.87 13.25 -3.56
CA GLY A 20 -9.41 13.16 -4.95
C GLY A 20 -9.77 11.85 -5.66
N MET A 21 -10.09 10.79 -4.91
CA MET A 21 -10.29 9.44 -5.47
C MET A 21 -11.70 9.17 -6.02
N GLY A 22 -12.71 9.98 -5.72
CA GLY A 22 -14.04 9.85 -6.35
C GLY A 22 -14.63 8.44 -6.24
N ARG A 23 -15.07 7.86 -7.37
CA ARG A 23 -15.72 6.51 -7.42
C ARG A 23 -14.74 5.32 -7.36
N THR A 24 -13.44 5.52 -7.11
CA THR A 24 -12.44 4.43 -7.10
C THR A 24 -12.29 3.73 -5.75
N THR A 25 -12.92 4.25 -4.70
CA THR A 25 -12.89 3.73 -3.31
C THR A 25 -14.30 3.82 -2.68
N ALA A 26 -14.52 3.06 -1.60
CA ALA A 26 -15.69 3.24 -0.75
C ALA A 26 -15.62 4.59 0.00
N PRO A 27 -16.77 5.25 0.26
CA PRO A 27 -16.79 6.48 1.06
C PRO A 27 -16.37 6.19 2.50
N LEU A 28 -15.46 7.00 3.05
CA LEU A 28 -15.12 6.95 4.47
C LEU A 28 -16.15 7.76 5.28
N TYR A 29 -16.85 7.10 6.20
CA TYR A 29 -17.86 7.75 7.05
C TYR A 29 -17.25 8.37 8.31
N CYS A 30 -16.35 7.65 8.98
CA CYS A 30 -15.59 8.20 10.11
C CYS A 30 -14.33 7.39 10.40
N ALA A 31 -13.39 8.04 11.09
CA ALA A 31 -12.17 7.43 11.62
C ALA A 31 -12.17 7.50 13.15
N PHE A 32 -11.70 6.42 13.77
CA PHE A 32 -11.46 6.30 15.21
C PHE A 32 -9.97 6.05 15.44
N ARG A 33 -9.50 6.16 16.68
CA ARG A 33 -8.10 5.87 17.04
C ARG A 33 -7.67 4.43 16.74
N ASN A 34 -8.63 3.51 16.64
CA ASN A 34 -8.42 2.08 16.53
C ASN A 34 -9.19 1.44 15.35
N GLY A 35 -9.68 2.24 14.40
CA GLY A 35 -10.41 1.69 13.26
C GLY A 35 -11.11 2.74 12.41
N LEU A 36 -11.76 2.27 11.34
CA LEU A 36 -12.46 3.09 10.35
C LEU A 36 -13.87 2.54 10.14
N CYS A 37 -14.82 3.42 9.81
CA CYS A 37 -16.14 3.06 9.32
C CYS A 37 -16.29 3.63 7.90
N TYR A 38 -16.50 2.76 6.92
CA TYR A 38 -16.58 3.11 5.50
C TYR A 38 -17.65 2.29 4.79
N GLY A 39 -18.01 2.71 3.58
CA GLY A 39 -19.04 2.07 2.77
C GLY A 39 -18.73 0.61 2.44
N TYR A 40 -19.75 -0.24 2.50
CA TYR A 40 -19.64 -1.61 2.02
C TYR A 40 -19.67 -1.64 0.49
N ASN A 41 -18.70 -2.32 -0.12
CA ASN A 41 -18.64 -2.52 -1.57
C ASN A 41 -19.18 -3.92 -1.92
N PRO A 42 -20.39 -4.06 -2.47
CA PRO A 42 -20.86 -5.34 -2.99
C PRO A 42 -20.06 -5.70 -4.24
N GLY A 43 -19.82 -6.99 -4.48
CA GLY A 43 -19.15 -7.45 -5.69
C GLY A 43 -18.40 -8.76 -5.48
N ARG A 44 -17.77 -9.22 -6.56
CA ARG A 44 -16.84 -10.36 -6.51
C ARG A 44 -15.47 -9.82 -6.10
N VAL A 45 -14.92 -10.38 -5.02
CA VAL A 45 -13.53 -10.12 -4.62
C VAL A 45 -12.61 -10.67 -5.70
N GLY A 46 -11.54 -9.94 -6.00
CA GLY A 46 -10.56 -10.36 -6.98
C GLY A 46 -9.94 -11.73 -6.66
N ASP A 47 -9.79 -12.50 -7.71
CA ASP A 47 -9.13 -13.79 -7.70
C ASP A 47 -8.32 -14.00 -8.98
N VAL A 48 -7.73 -15.18 -9.06
CA VAL A 48 -6.79 -15.59 -10.11
C VAL A 48 -7.47 -15.70 -11.48
N ASP A 49 -8.77 -15.99 -11.52
CA ASP A 49 -9.54 -16.11 -12.76
C ASP A 49 -10.07 -14.74 -13.19
N LEU A 50 -10.64 -14.00 -12.25
CA LEU A 50 -11.24 -12.68 -12.46
C LEU A 50 -10.22 -11.65 -12.98
N VAL A 51 -8.99 -11.65 -12.46
CA VAL A 51 -7.93 -10.74 -12.95
C VAL A 51 -7.51 -11.02 -14.40
N ARG A 52 -7.69 -12.26 -14.87
CA ARG A 52 -7.33 -12.69 -16.24
C ARG A 52 -8.45 -12.49 -17.25
N GLU A 53 -9.67 -12.24 -16.79
CA GLU A 53 -10.77 -11.84 -17.67
C GLU A 53 -10.37 -10.53 -18.38
N PRO A 54 -10.24 -10.51 -19.73
CA PRO A 54 -9.71 -9.34 -20.44
C PRO A 54 -10.48 -8.05 -20.17
N HIS A 55 -11.80 -8.18 -19.97
CA HIS A 55 -12.68 -7.07 -19.61
C HIS A 55 -12.35 -6.49 -18.24
N VAL A 56 -12.20 -7.35 -17.23
CA VAL A 56 -11.92 -6.92 -15.85
C VAL A 56 -10.50 -6.39 -15.72
N SER A 57 -9.51 -7.00 -16.38
CA SER A 57 -8.14 -6.47 -16.46
C SER A 57 -8.09 -5.05 -17.04
N LYS A 58 -8.92 -4.77 -18.06
CA LYS A 58 -9.09 -3.42 -18.60
C LYS A 58 -9.69 -2.46 -17.57
N LEU A 59 -10.69 -2.89 -16.80
CA LEU A 59 -11.28 -2.06 -15.73
C LEU A 59 -10.30 -1.78 -14.58
N ILE A 60 -9.46 -2.77 -14.22
CA ILE A 60 -8.39 -2.62 -13.23
C ILE A 60 -7.41 -1.54 -13.70
N SER A 61 -6.86 -1.68 -14.91
CA SER A 61 -5.88 -0.71 -15.46
C SER A 61 -6.46 0.70 -15.61
N GLN A 62 -7.72 0.84 -16.03
CA GLN A 62 -8.40 2.13 -16.07
C GLN A 62 -8.61 2.74 -14.68
N THR A 63 -8.90 1.93 -13.67
CA THR A 63 -9.08 2.38 -12.29
C THR A 63 -7.74 2.79 -11.68
N LEU A 64 -6.68 2.03 -11.96
CA LEU A 64 -5.32 2.35 -11.55
C LEU A 64 -4.82 3.66 -12.19
N ALA A 65 -5.03 3.84 -13.50
CA ALA A 65 -4.70 5.08 -14.19
C ALA A 65 -5.43 6.30 -13.61
N ARG A 66 -6.70 6.15 -13.20
CA ARG A 66 -7.45 7.21 -12.50
C ARG A 66 -6.82 7.53 -11.14
N MET A 67 -6.44 6.51 -10.38
CA MET A 67 -5.79 6.67 -9.08
C MET A 67 -4.44 7.39 -9.22
N HIS A 68 -3.59 6.96 -10.15
CA HIS A 68 -2.29 7.59 -10.44
C HIS A 68 -2.41 9.04 -10.92
N SER A 69 -3.59 9.45 -11.41
CA SER A 69 -3.86 10.83 -11.81
C SER A 69 -4.27 11.74 -10.63
N VAL A 70 -4.48 11.19 -9.43
CA VAL A 70 -4.86 11.96 -8.25
C VAL A 70 -3.65 12.77 -7.76
N THR A 71 -3.83 14.09 -7.68
CA THR A 71 -2.86 14.98 -7.04
C THR A 71 -3.28 15.24 -5.60
N LEU A 72 -2.45 14.83 -4.65
CA LEU A 72 -2.70 15.12 -3.23
C LEU A 72 -2.51 16.62 -2.96
N CYS A 73 -3.59 17.32 -2.61
CA CYS A 73 -3.56 18.78 -2.36
C CYS A 73 -2.65 19.20 -1.19
N CYS A 74 -2.27 18.23 -0.36
CA CYS A 74 -1.46 18.34 0.85
C CYS A 74 0.06 18.26 0.56
N GLU A 75 0.46 17.78 -0.62
CA GLU A 75 1.87 17.68 -1.02
C GLU A 75 2.19 18.74 -2.08
N GLY A 76 3.25 19.52 -1.85
CA GLY A 76 3.73 20.50 -2.82
C GLY A 76 4.17 19.84 -4.13
N PRO A 77 4.62 20.63 -5.13
CA PRO A 77 4.97 20.14 -6.47
C PRO A 77 6.12 19.11 -6.54
N ASN A 78 6.73 18.74 -5.40
CA ASN A 78 7.89 17.85 -5.30
C ASN A 78 7.59 16.62 -4.43
N ALA A 79 6.45 15.95 -4.66
CA ALA A 79 6.16 14.65 -4.03
C ALA A 79 7.35 13.70 -4.22
N GLN A 80 7.86 13.13 -3.12
CA GLN A 80 9.00 12.22 -3.14
C GLN A 80 8.49 10.78 -3.08
N PRO A 81 9.14 9.84 -3.80
CA PRO A 81 8.75 8.45 -3.75
C PRO A 81 9.05 7.86 -2.38
N SER A 82 8.08 7.16 -1.81
CA SER A 82 8.19 6.60 -0.45
C SER A 82 8.92 5.25 -0.38
N LEU A 83 9.17 4.56 -1.50
CA LEU A 83 9.74 3.20 -1.52
C LEU A 83 11.04 3.08 -0.72
N PHE A 84 12.12 3.74 -1.14
CA PHE A 84 13.44 3.55 -0.52
C PHE A 84 13.52 4.14 0.88
N LEU A 85 12.86 5.29 1.12
CA LEU A 85 12.71 5.84 2.47
C LEU A 85 12.08 4.82 3.43
N THR A 86 11.03 4.15 2.97
CA THR A 86 10.30 3.13 3.74
C THR A 86 11.14 1.86 3.92
N MET A 87 11.80 1.40 2.85
CA MET A 87 12.70 0.24 2.89
C MET A 87 13.84 0.45 3.89
N HIS A 88 14.58 1.56 3.81
CA HIS A 88 15.68 1.86 4.76
C HIS A 88 15.19 1.92 6.20
N LYS A 89 14.07 2.62 6.45
CA LYS A 89 13.47 2.72 7.79
C LYS A 89 13.17 1.35 8.39
N TYR A 90 12.50 0.49 7.62
CA TYR A 90 12.12 -0.83 8.12
C TYR A 90 13.29 -1.81 8.16
N LEU A 91 14.21 -1.74 7.18
CA LEU A 91 15.43 -2.53 7.16
C LEU A 91 16.24 -2.28 8.43
N HIS A 92 16.60 -1.03 8.74
CA HIS A 92 17.36 -0.72 9.95
C HIS A 92 16.63 -1.17 11.22
N LYS A 93 15.30 -1.02 11.28
CA LYS A 93 14.50 -1.53 12.39
C LYS A 93 14.65 -3.06 12.52
N TYR A 94 14.48 -3.82 11.44
CA TYR A 94 14.57 -5.29 11.50
C TYR A 94 15.99 -5.78 11.76
N LEU A 95 17.00 -5.17 11.14
CA LEU A 95 18.41 -5.50 11.38
C LEU A 95 18.82 -5.23 12.83
N SER A 96 18.24 -4.20 13.49
CA SER A 96 18.49 -3.96 14.91
C SER A 96 17.92 -5.06 15.83
N LEU A 97 16.85 -5.73 15.40
CA LEU A 97 16.21 -6.83 16.13
C LEU A 97 16.84 -8.19 15.81
N MET A 98 17.49 -8.31 14.65
CA MET A 98 18.09 -9.56 14.20
C MET A 98 19.28 -9.93 15.10
N PRO A 99 19.30 -11.16 15.66
CA PRO A 99 20.43 -11.63 16.45
C PRO A 99 21.67 -11.78 15.57
N THR A 100 22.85 -11.64 16.17
CA THR A 100 24.12 -11.96 15.51
C THR A 100 24.41 -13.45 15.53
N GLU A 101 23.91 -14.14 16.55
CA GLU A 101 24.07 -15.57 16.74
C GLU A 101 22.94 -16.15 17.60
N PHE A 102 22.80 -17.48 17.56
CA PHE A 102 21.96 -18.24 18.48
C PHE A 102 22.81 -19.15 19.35
N ALA A 103 22.43 -19.31 20.63
CA ALA A 103 23.11 -20.23 21.55
C ALA A 103 22.98 -21.70 21.13
N ASP A 104 21.88 -22.07 20.45
CA ASP A 104 21.72 -23.40 19.85
C ASP A 104 22.58 -23.51 18.59
N ILE A 105 23.56 -24.41 18.62
CA ILE A 105 24.56 -24.60 17.55
C ILE A 105 23.89 -24.94 16.21
N LYS A 106 22.86 -25.80 16.20
CA LYS A 106 22.18 -26.21 14.96
C LYS A 106 21.36 -25.06 14.40
N LYS A 107 20.68 -24.31 15.25
CA LYS A 107 19.94 -23.10 14.86
C LYS A 107 20.88 -22.02 14.35
N ASN A 108 22.03 -21.82 14.99
CA ASN A 108 23.03 -20.84 14.59
C ASN A 108 23.65 -21.19 13.24
N ALA A 109 24.02 -22.46 13.04
CA ALA A 109 24.53 -22.94 11.76
C ALA A 109 23.53 -22.66 10.63
N ARG A 110 22.24 -23.02 10.82
CA ARG A 110 21.20 -22.73 9.84
C ARG A 110 20.98 -21.22 9.63
N PHE A 111 21.06 -20.43 10.69
CA PHE A 111 20.90 -18.97 10.59
C PHE A 111 22.01 -18.35 9.72
N LEU A 112 23.26 -18.68 10.01
CA LEU A 112 24.42 -18.16 9.27
C LEU A 112 24.49 -18.69 7.82
N GLU A 113 23.96 -19.89 7.57
CA GLU A 113 23.91 -20.47 6.22
C GLU A 113 22.78 -19.87 5.37
N CYS A 114 21.59 -19.65 5.96
CA CYS A 114 20.40 -19.27 5.19
C CYS A 114 20.16 -17.76 5.10
N ILE A 115 20.70 -16.97 6.02
CA ILE A 115 20.39 -15.53 6.12
C ILE A 115 21.67 -14.74 5.82
N PRO A 116 21.65 -13.84 4.81
CA PRO A 116 22.76 -12.93 4.56
C PRO A 116 23.09 -12.07 5.78
N SER A 117 24.33 -11.62 5.86
CA SER A 117 24.76 -10.71 6.92
C SER A 117 24.00 -9.38 6.86
N LYS A 118 23.98 -8.65 7.98
CA LYS A 118 23.36 -7.32 8.06
C LYS A 118 23.90 -6.38 6.98
N SER A 119 25.22 -6.37 6.80
CA SER A 119 25.89 -5.54 5.81
C SER A 119 25.55 -5.92 4.37
N GLU A 120 25.38 -7.21 4.08
CA GLU A 120 24.95 -7.65 2.74
C GLU A 120 23.51 -7.19 2.47
N LEU A 121 22.60 -7.31 3.44
CA LEU A 121 21.22 -6.84 3.28
C LEU A 121 21.14 -5.32 3.08
N GLU A 122 21.96 -4.54 3.80
CA GLU A 122 22.07 -3.08 3.59
C GLU A 122 22.62 -2.74 2.20
N TRP A 123 23.64 -3.48 1.75
CA TRP A 123 24.22 -3.30 0.44
C TRP A 123 23.25 -3.64 -0.71
N GLU A 124 22.48 -4.73 -0.59
CA GLU A 124 21.47 -5.12 -1.58
C GLU A 124 20.37 -4.05 -1.73
N VAL A 125 19.91 -3.45 -0.62
CA VAL A 125 18.92 -2.36 -0.68
C VAL A 125 19.52 -1.10 -1.32
N GLN A 126 20.76 -0.75 -1.00
CA GLN A 126 21.45 0.36 -1.66
C GLN A 126 21.62 0.11 -3.16
N LEU A 127 21.99 -1.12 -3.54
CA LEU A 127 22.14 -1.52 -4.93
C LEU A 127 20.83 -1.35 -5.70
N LEU A 128 19.70 -1.78 -5.13
CA LEU A 128 18.38 -1.59 -5.72
C LEU A 128 18.04 -0.11 -5.89
N GLU A 129 18.32 0.72 -4.89
CA GLU A 129 18.07 2.17 -4.93
C GLU A 129 18.87 2.85 -6.05
N ASP A 130 20.16 2.56 -6.14
CA ASP A 130 21.06 3.13 -7.15
C ASP A 130 20.59 2.79 -8.57
N HIS A 131 20.10 1.57 -8.79
CA HIS A 131 19.66 1.11 -10.11
C HIS A 131 18.25 1.60 -10.50
N LEU A 132 17.32 1.67 -9.53
CA LEU A 132 15.91 1.93 -9.82
C LEU A 132 15.57 3.42 -9.76
N SER A 133 16.21 4.19 -8.88
CA SER A 133 15.94 5.63 -8.72
C SER A 133 16.25 6.45 -9.99
N VAL A 134 17.19 5.96 -10.82
CA VAL A 134 17.62 6.62 -12.06
C VAL A 134 16.74 6.32 -13.28
N LEU A 135 15.79 5.38 -13.17
CA LEU A 135 14.93 4.98 -14.30
C LEU A 135 13.90 6.04 -14.69
N GLY A 136 13.75 7.11 -13.91
CA GLY A 136 12.84 8.22 -14.21
C GLY A 136 11.36 7.83 -14.20
N SER A 137 10.99 6.81 -13.41
CA SER A 137 9.57 6.46 -13.22
C SER A 137 8.82 7.65 -12.60
N PRO A 138 7.67 8.08 -13.16
CA PRO A 138 6.88 9.15 -12.59
C PRO A 138 6.50 8.85 -11.14
N VAL A 139 6.54 9.88 -10.28
CA VAL A 139 6.04 9.77 -8.92
C VAL A 139 4.58 10.15 -8.91
N VAL A 140 3.72 9.21 -8.52
CA VAL A 140 2.26 9.33 -8.52
C VAL A 140 1.68 8.76 -7.22
N PHE A 141 0.40 9.03 -6.95
CA PHE A 141 -0.28 8.42 -5.82
C PHE A 141 -0.55 6.94 -6.13
N CYS A 142 0.17 6.05 -5.44
CA CYS A 142 0.11 4.60 -5.65
C CYS A 142 -0.67 3.90 -4.52
N HIS A 143 -1.20 2.72 -4.83
CA HIS A 143 -1.80 1.83 -3.82
C HIS A 143 -0.74 1.11 -3.00
N ASN A 144 0.35 0.69 -3.67
CA ASN A 144 1.48 -0.08 -3.14
C ASN A 144 1.13 -1.50 -2.65
N ASP A 145 -0.10 -1.96 -2.87
CA ASP A 145 -0.57 -3.28 -2.41
C ASP A 145 -1.73 -3.81 -3.26
N LEU A 146 -1.56 -3.89 -4.59
CA LEU A 146 -2.59 -4.37 -5.52
C LEU A 146 -2.73 -5.90 -5.55
N LEU A 147 -2.85 -6.51 -4.37
CA LEU A 147 -3.15 -7.93 -4.22
C LEU A 147 -4.53 -8.25 -4.80
N LEU A 148 -4.74 -9.50 -5.22
CA LEU A 148 -6.00 -9.93 -5.80
C LEU A 148 -7.20 -9.63 -4.89
N LYS A 149 -7.03 -9.72 -3.58
CA LYS A 149 -8.10 -9.46 -2.62
C LYS A 149 -8.38 -7.97 -2.37
N ASN A 150 -7.51 -7.09 -2.84
CA ASN A 150 -7.60 -5.63 -2.63
C ASN A 150 -8.36 -4.93 -3.75
N PHE A 151 -9.05 -5.70 -4.61
CA PHE A 151 -10.04 -5.16 -5.53
C PHE A 151 -11.34 -5.96 -5.50
N THR A 152 -12.42 -5.29 -5.85
CA THR A 152 -13.74 -5.90 -6.06
C THR A 152 -14.28 -5.50 -7.41
N TYR A 153 -14.85 -6.47 -8.14
CA TYR A 153 -15.58 -6.22 -9.38
C TYR A 153 -17.08 -6.15 -9.10
N GLN A 154 -17.68 -5.01 -9.44
CA GLN A 154 -19.11 -4.77 -9.34
C GLN A 154 -19.75 -4.98 -10.72
N GLU A 155 -20.30 -6.18 -10.95
CA GLU A 155 -20.85 -6.59 -12.26
C GLU A 155 -22.00 -5.69 -12.74
N LYS A 156 -22.85 -5.21 -11.84
CA LYS A 156 -24.02 -4.38 -12.20
C LYS A 156 -23.61 -3.00 -12.70
N GLU A 157 -22.61 -2.41 -12.06
CA GLU A 157 -22.09 -1.08 -12.35
C GLU A 157 -20.91 -1.10 -13.33
N ASP A 158 -20.48 -2.30 -13.72
CA ASP A 158 -19.33 -2.59 -14.56
C ASP A 158 -18.06 -1.83 -14.17
N LYS A 159 -17.69 -1.92 -12.89
CA LYS A 159 -16.53 -1.19 -12.34
C LYS A 159 -15.72 -2.01 -11.36
N VAL A 160 -14.45 -1.65 -11.25
CA VAL A 160 -13.52 -2.15 -10.23
C VAL A 160 -13.37 -1.07 -9.15
N ILE A 161 -13.41 -1.48 -7.89
CA ILE A 161 -13.12 -0.65 -6.74
C ILE A 161 -11.93 -1.24 -5.99
N PHE A 162 -10.91 -0.43 -5.75
CA PHE A 162 -9.80 -0.80 -4.87
C PHE A 162 -10.16 -0.56 -3.40
N ILE A 163 -9.57 -1.35 -2.53
CA ILE A 163 -9.75 -1.29 -1.08
C ILE A 163 -8.41 -1.52 -0.40
N ASP A 164 -8.34 -1.23 0.89
CA ASP A 164 -7.14 -1.48 1.71
C ASP A 164 -5.94 -0.59 1.35
N PHE A 165 -6.16 0.72 1.42
CA PHE A 165 -5.18 1.76 1.11
C PHE A 165 -4.16 2.01 2.26
N GLU A 166 -3.89 1.03 3.12
CA GLU A 166 -3.05 1.25 4.31
C GLU A 166 -1.59 1.61 3.97
N TYR A 167 -1.10 1.17 2.81
CA TYR A 167 0.22 1.51 2.26
C TYR A 167 0.17 2.61 1.19
N ALA A 168 -1.00 3.16 0.89
CA ALA A 168 -1.14 4.12 -0.21
C ALA A 168 -0.37 5.41 0.07
N ASN A 169 0.47 5.80 -0.88
CA ASN A 169 1.35 6.96 -0.75
C ASN A 169 1.89 7.35 -2.13
N ASN A 170 2.52 8.52 -2.24
CA ASN A 170 3.28 8.87 -3.43
C ASN A 170 4.47 7.92 -3.58
N ASN A 171 4.58 7.32 -4.76
CA ASN A 171 5.61 6.36 -5.08
C ASN A 171 5.87 6.29 -6.59
N TYR A 172 6.88 5.50 -6.98
CA TYR A 172 7.15 5.24 -8.39
C TYR A 172 5.97 4.51 -9.04
N GLN A 173 5.43 5.08 -10.12
CA GLN A 173 4.31 4.49 -10.87
C GLN A 173 4.57 3.05 -11.29
N ALA A 174 5.82 2.72 -11.65
CA ALA A 174 6.18 1.40 -12.15
C ALA A 174 6.25 0.32 -11.06
N LEU A 175 6.22 0.70 -9.78
CA LEU A 175 6.17 -0.25 -8.66
C LEU A 175 4.76 -0.85 -8.49
N ASP A 176 3.74 -0.04 -8.75
CA ASP A 176 2.32 -0.30 -8.50
C ASP A 176 1.67 -1.01 -9.70
#